data_AF-A0A2N3AY92-F1
#
_entry.id   AF-A0A2N3AY92-F1
#
_cell.length_a   1.000
_cell.length_b   1.000
_cell.length_c   1.000
_cell.angle_alpha   90.00
_cell.angle_beta   90.00
_cell.angle_gamma   90.00
#
_symmetry.space_group_name_H-M   'P 1'
#
loop_
_entity.id
_entity.type
_entity.pdbx_description
1 polymer ?
#
loop_
_entity_poly.entity_id
_entity_poly.type
_entity_poly.pdbx_seq_one_letter_code
_entity_poly.pdbx_strand_id
1 'polypeptide(L)'
;LATMLEDAGLPPDPGAIAAADGSFGSAMRFAAQDLAPVSRTITALISGGESGVAKRGELARLIGPRADRERVQAVLDLAQALVARAARENGDSAQRARLIDTHAALVSLAAEAPTANFDPGLLPFEIGSLLVAAAPASEPAHG
;
A
#
# COMPACT_ATOMS: atom_id res chain seq x y z
N LEU A 1 10.90 16.35 -6.47
CA LEU A 1 9.53 15.76 -6.51
C LEU A 1 8.52 16.62 -5.75
N ALA A 2 8.70 16.91 -4.45
CA ALA A 2 7.76 17.74 -3.68
C ALA A 2 7.48 19.11 -4.33
N THR A 3 8.53 19.89 -4.61
CA THR A 3 8.42 21.19 -5.32
C THR A 3 7.75 21.08 -6.68
N MET A 4 8.03 20.00 -7.43
CA MET A 4 7.41 19.78 -8.75
C MET A 4 5.92 19.46 -8.66
N LEU A 5 5.46 18.84 -7.57
CA LEU A 5 4.03 18.60 -7.32
C LEU A 5 3.32 19.88 -6.93
N GLU A 6 3.96 20.70 -6.08
CA GLU A 6 3.47 22.02 -5.71
C GLU A 6 3.33 22.92 -6.94
N ASP A 7 4.33 22.94 -7.82
CA ASP A 7 4.30 23.65 -9.10
C ASP A 7 3.16 23.16 -10.02
N ALA A 8 2.77 21.90 -9.91
CA ALA A 8 1.63 21.30 -10.62
C ALA A 8 0.28 21.49 -9.89
N GLY A 9 0.26 22.20 -8.75
CA GLY A 9 -0.95 22.43 -7.94
C GLY A 9 -1.45 21.20 -7.19
N LEU A 10 -0.60 20.18 -6.99
CA LEU A 10 -0.93 18.95 -6.29
C LEU A 10 -0.28 18.91 -4.89
N PRO A 11 -0.98 18.43 -3.86
CA PRO A 11 -0.40 18.35 -2.51
C PRO A 11 0.72 17.30 -2.46
N PRO A 12 1.94 17.66 -2.01
CA PRO A 12 3.00 16.69 -1.82
C PRO A 12 2.74 15.81 -0.59
N ASP A 13 2.97 14.51 -0.72
CA ASP A 13 2.96 13.55 0.39
C ASP A 13 4.30 12.81 0.48
N PRO A 14 5.04 12.91 1.60
CA PRO A 14 6.35 12.27 1.72
C PRO A 14 6.32 10.75 1.53
N GLY A 15 5.25 10.06 1.97
CA GLY A 15 5.10 8.61 1.82
C GLY A 15 4.90 8.20 0.37
N ALA A 16 3.98 8.85 -0.35
CA ALA A 16 3.73 8.65 -1.76
C ALA A 16 4.92 9.08 -2.63
N ILE A 17 5.61 10.17 -2.28
CA ILE A 17 6.84 10.61 -2.96
C ILE A 17 7.96 9.58 -2.77
N ALA A 18 8.12 9.05 -1.55
CA ALA A 18 9.09 8.00 -1.27
C ALA A 18 8.74 6.68 -1.99
N ALA A 19 7.45 6.36 -2.10
CA ALA A 19 6.95 5.21 -2.86
C ALA A 19 7.15 5.37 -4.37
N ALA A 20 7.06 6.60 -4.88
CA ALA A 20 7.28 6.89 -6.29
C ALA A 20 8.73 6.63 -6.75
N ASP A 21 9.67 6.44 -5.82
CA ASP A 21 11.07 6.03 -6.07
C ASP A 21 11.77 6.85 -7.18
N GLY A 22 11.54 8.16 -7.19
CA GLY A 22 12.10 9.08 -8.19
C GLY A 22 11.22 9.34 -9.42
N SER A 23 10.14 8.57 -9.63
CA SER A 23 9.17 8.77 -10.72
C SER A 23 8.21 9.92 -10.43
N PHE A 24 8.37 11.03 -11.14
CA PHE A 24 7.43 12.16 -11.03
C PHE A 24 6.00 11.79 -11.47
N GLY A 25 5.86 10.98 -12.53
CA GLY A 25 4.55 10.54 -13.01
C GLY A 25 3.78 9.72 -11.96
N SER A 26 4.47 8.83 -11.25
CA SER A 26 3.86 8.06 -10.15
C SER A 26 3.49 8.97 -8.98
N ALA A 27 4.37 9.92 -8.62
CA ALA A 27 4.11 10.89 -7.56
C ALA A 27 2.88 11.76 -7.88
N MET A 28 2.72 12.23 -9.12
CA MET A 28 1.53 12.98 -9.56
C MET A 28 0.27 12.13 -9.49
N ARG A 29 0.32 10.87 -9.96
CA ARG A 29 -0.84 9.96 -9.93
C ARG A 29 -1.31 9.71 -8.50
N PHE A 30 -0.38 9.49 -7.56
CA PHE A 30 -0.72 9.29 -6.16
C PHE A 30 -1.32 10.54 -5.51
N ALA A 31 -0.78 11.72 -5.84
CA ALA A 31 -1.30 12.99 -5.33
C ALA A 31 -2.71 13.30 -5.90
N ALA A 32 -2.92 13.06 -7.19
CA ALA A 32 -4.23 13.24 -7.84
C ALA A 32 -5.33 12.35 -7.25
N GLN A 33 -4.96 11.18 -6.73
CA GLN A 33 -5.87 10.22 -6.10
C GLN A 33 -6.01 10.41 -4.59
N ASP A 34 -5.43 11.46 -4.00
CA ASP A 34 -5.41 11.72 -2.55
C ASP A 34 -4.98 10.50 -1.73
N LEU A 35 -3.88 9.85 -2.15
CA LEU A 35 -3.41 8.61 -1.52
C LEU A 35 -2.53 8.83 -0.29
N ALA A 36 -2.35 10.07 0.16
CA ALA A 36 -1.54 10.37 1.34
C ALA A 36 -2.01 9.61 2.61
N PRO A 37 -3.34 9.59 2.95
CA PRO A 37 -3.83 8.81 4.09
C PRO A 37 -3.69 7.30 3.87
N VAL A 38 -3.82 6.84 2.63
CA VAL A 38 -3.67 5.44 2.25
C VAL A 38 -2.23 4.98 2.46
N SER A 39 -1.25 5.76 1.98
CA SER A 39 0.18 5.49 2.16
C SER A 39 0.54 5.30 3.64
N ARG A 40 0.09 6.21 4.51
CA ARG A 40 0.31 6.11 5.96
C ARG A 40 -0.26 4.83 6.55
N THR A 41 -1.47 4.45 6.13
CA THR A 41 -2.14 3.24 6.60
C THR A 41 -1.43 1.97 6.13
N ILE A 42 -0.99 1.94 4.87
CA ILE A 42 -0.21 0.83 4.30
C ILE A 42 1.11 0.65 5.06
N THR A 43 1.88 1.73 5.24
CA THR A 43 3.13 1.68 6.01
C THR A 43 2.89 1.16 7.43
N ALA A 44 1.82 1.63 8.08
CA ALA A 44 1.48 1.20 9.43
C ALA A 44 1.04 -0.28 9.54
N LEU A 45 0.48 -0.85 8.46
CA LEU A 45 0.15 -2.27 8.36
C LEU A 45 1.42 -3.11 8.20
N ILE A 46 2.31 -2.70 7.29
CA ILE A 46 3.58 -3.38 7.00
C ILE A 46 4.51 -3.38 8.24
N SER A 47 4.51 -2.31 9.04
CA SER A 47 5.33 -2.23 10.25
C SER A 47 4.81 -3.02 11.45
N GLY A 48 3.57 -3.54 11.42
CA GLY A 48 3.07 -4.47 12.45
C GLY A 48 2.64 -3.88 13.81
N GLY A 49 2.15 -2.63 13.88
CA GLY A 49 1.68 -2.02 15.14
C GLY A 49 0.24 -2.40 15.58
N GLU A 50 -0.16 -1.99 16.79
CA GLU A 50 -1.40 -2.38 17.48
C GLU A 50 -2.67 -2.36 16.59
N SER A 51 -3.28 -3.55 16.48
CA SER A 51 -4.49 -3.90 15.71
C SER A 51 -4.43 -3.78 14.18
N GLY A 52 -3.90 -4.81 13.53
CA GLY A 52 -4.03 -5.02 12.08
C GLY A 52 -5.50 -5.13 11.61
N VAL A 53 -6.45 -5.52 12.47
CA VAL A 53 -7.88 -5.53 12.13
C VAL A 53 -8.42 -4.11 11.97
N ALA A 54 -8.15 -3.21 12.92
CA ALA A 54 -8.61 -1.83 12.86
C ALA A 54 -8.02 -1.09 11.64
N LYS A 55 -6.71 -1.27 11.40
CA LYS A 55 -6.03 -0.67 10.25
C LYS A 55 -6.51 -1.20 8.90
N ARG A 56 -6.88 -2.48 8.80
CA ARG A 56 -7.52 -3.03 7.59
C ARG A 56 -8.88 -2.39 7.34
N GLY A 57 -9.68 -2.18 8.39
CA GLY A 57 -10.96 -1.47 8.28
C GLY A 57 -10.77 -0.01 7.84
N GLU A 58 -9.77 0.68 8.40
CA GLU A 58 -9.43 2.04 8.01
C GLU A 58 -8.95 2.11 6.55
N LEU A 59 -8.09 1.17 6.12
CA LEU A 59 -7.66 1.08 4.73
C LEU A 59 -8.86 0.91 3.79
N ALA A 60 -9.78 0.00 4.12
CA ALA A 60 -10.99 -0.21 3.32
C ALA A 60 -11.86 1.06 3.25
N ARG A 61 -11.99 1.79 4.36
CA ARG A 61 -12.71 3.07 4.42
C ARG A 61 -12.06 4.14 3.54
N LEU A 62 -10.73 4.25 3.56
CA LEU A 62 -9.97 5.23 2.78
C LEU A 62 -9.97 4.93 1.28
N ILE A 63 -9.94 3.65 0.89
CA ILE A 63 -10.12 3.23 -0.50
C ILE A 63 -11.55 3.58 -0.93
N GLY A 64 -12.53 3.26 -0.09
CA GLY A 64 -13.93 3.58 -0.28
C GLY A 64 -14.71 2.44 -0.95
N PRO A 65 -15.97 2.20 -0.56
CA PRO A 65 -16.76 1.05 -1.01
C PRO A 65 -17.21 1.12 -2.48
N ARG A 66 -16.94 2.25 -3.16
CA ARG A 66 -17.27 2.49 -4.58
C ARG A 66 -16.08 3.09 -5.33
N ALA A 67 -14.86 2.76 -4.90
CA ALA A 67 -13.65 3.15 -5.63
C ALA A 67 -13.79 2.73 -7.10
N ASP A 68 -13.50 3.65 -8.01
CA ASP A 68 -13.41 3.31 -9.43
C ASP A 68 -12.13 2.52 -9.72
N ARG A 69 -12.01 2.04 -10.96
CA ARG A 69 -10.87 1.23 -11.40
C ARG A 69 -9.54 1.98 -11.29
N GLU A 70 -9.54 3.29 -11.53
CA GLU A 70 -8.34 4.10 -11.49
C GLU A 70 -7.81 4.22 -10.05
N ARG A 71 -8.71 4.49 -9.09
CA ARG A 71 -8.38 4.55 -7.66
C ARG A 71 -7.87 3.21 -7.16
N VAL A 72 -8.54 2.11 -7.52
CA VAL A 72 -8.10 0.75 -7.15
C VAL A 72 -6.70 0.46 -7.68
N GLN A 73 -6.44 0.75 -8.96
CA GLN A 73 -5.13 0.54 -9.57
C GLN A 73 -4.05 1.40 -8.89
N ALA A 74 -4.35 2.68 -8.63
CA ALA A 74 -3.40 3.58 -7.97
C ALA A 74 -3.05 3.13 -6.54
N VAL A 75 -4.02 2.56 -5.81
CA VAL A 75 -3.79 1.96 -4.49
C VAL A 75 -2.91 0.72 -4.57
N LEU A 76 -3.15 -0.16 -5.56
CA LEU A 76 -2.34 -1.35 -5.78
C LEU A 76 -0.90 -0.99 -6.17
N ASP A 77 -0.72 -0.04 -7.10
CA ASP A 77 0.59 0.49 -7.50
C ASP A 77 1.34 1.06 -6.29
N LEU A 78 0.64 1.83 -5.44
CA LEU A 78 1.21 2.40 -4.21
C LEU A 78 1.60 1.30 -3.20
N ALA A 79 0.73 0.30 -2.99
CA ALA A 79 0.99 -0.81 -2.08
C ALA A 79 2.22 -1.62 -2.53
N GLN A 80 2.30 -1.96 -3.81
CA GLN A 80 3.43 -2.67 -4.40
C GLN A 80 4.74 -1.90 -4.18
N ALA A 81 4.73 -0.59 -4.44
CA ALA A 81 5.89 0.28 -4.29
C ALA A 81 6.36 0.40 -2.82
N LEU A 82 5.44 0.59 -1.88
CA LEU A 82 5.75 0.66 -0.45
C LEU A 82 6.28 -0.66 0.10
N VAL A 83 5.69 -1.80 -0.31
CA VAL A 83 6.17 -3.13 0.09
C VAL A 83 7.57 -3.41 -0.49
N ALA A 84 7.80 -3.09 -1.77
CA ALA A 84 9.11 -3.27 -2.41
C ALA A 84 10.19 -2.39 -1.78
N ARG A 85 9.84 -1.15 -1.40
CA ARG A 85 10.72 -0.26 -0.63
C ARG A 85 11.05 -0.86 0.74
N ALA A 86 10.03 -1.27 1.49
CA ALA A 86 10.22 -1.89 2.79
C ALA A 86 11.11 -3.14 2.69
N ALA A 87 10.95 -3.98 1.65
CA ALA A 87 11.82 -5.15 1.42
C ALA A 87 13.29 -4.78 1.22
N ARG A 88 13.59 -3.71 0.47
CA ARG A 88 14.96 -3.22 0.24
C ARG A 88 15.60 -2.66 1.50
N GLU A 89 14.82 -1.99 2.33
CA GLU A 89 15.29 -1.34 3.57
C GLU A 89 15.37 -2.32 4.76
N ASN A 90 14.80 -3.51 4.64
CA ASN A 90 14.69 -4.46 5.75
C ASN A 90 15.96 -5.32 5.92
N GLY A 91 16.60 -5.17 7.10
CA GLY A 91 17.75 -5.98 7.51
C GLY A 91 17.39 -7.41 7.91
N ASP A 92 16.18 -7.67 8.42
CA ASP A 92 15.73 -9.02 8.80
C ASP A 92 15.36 -9.86 7.57
N SER A 93 16.05 -11.00 7.40
CA SER A 93 15.83 -11.89 6.26
C SER A 93 14.45 -12.53 6.26
N ALA A 94 13.89 -12.85 7.43
CA ALA A 94 12.58 -13.49 7.55
C ALA A 94 11.46 -12.52 7.17
N GLN A 95 11.48 -11.30 7.69
CA GLN A 95 10.52 -10.27 7.29
C GLN A 95 10.71 -9.84 5.83
N ARG A 96 11.94 -9.74 5.33
CA ARG A 96 12.21 -9.44 3.92
C ARG A 96 11.59 -10.48 2.98
N ALA A 97 11.64 -11.76 3.32
CA ALA A 97 10.98 -12.81 2.54
C ALA A 97 9.44 -12.61 2.50
N ARG A 98 8.81 -12.34 3.65
CA ARG A 98 7.35 -12.04 3.71
C ARG A 98 6.96 -10.83 2.89
N LEU A 99 7.79 -9.78 2.88
CA LEU A 99 7.59 -8.60 2.05
C LEU A 99 7.65 -8.93 0.55
N ILE A 100 8.59 -9.77 0.13
CA ILE A 100 8.71 -10.22 -1.27
C ILE A 100 7.47 -11.03 -1.68
N ASP A 101 7.04 -11.99 -0.86
CA ASP A 101 5.86 -12.81 -1.13
C ASP A 101 4.60 -11.93 -1.22
N THR A 102 4.48 -10.95 -0.32
CA THR A 102 3.38 -9.98 -0.34
C THR A 102 3.40 -9.14 -1.62
N HIS A 103 4.57 -8.67 -2.04
CA HIS A 103 4.71 -7.91 -3.28
C HIS A 103 4.25 -8.75 -4.49
N ALA A 104 4.67 -10.02 -4.58
CA ALA A 104 4.24 -10.92 -5.64
C ALA A 104 2.71 -11.12 -5.64
N ALA A 105 2.10 -11.31 -4.47
CA ALA A 105 0.65 -11.43 -4.35
C ALA A 105 -0.10 -10.15 -4.78
N LEU A 106 0.42 -8.97 -4.44
CA LEU A 106 -0.15 -7.69 -4.87
C LEU A 106 -0.02 -7.46 -6.39
N VAL A 107 1.06 -7.95 -7.01
CA VAL A 107 1.23 -7.91 -8.47
C VAL A 107 0.19 -8.81 -9.16
N SER A 108 -0.01 -10.04 -8.68
CA SER A 108 -1.05 -10.93 -9.19
C SER A 108 -2.45 -10.32 -9.02
N LEU A 109 -2.75 -9.79 -7.83
CA LEU A 109 -4.04 -9.15 -7.55
C LEU A 109 -4.29 -7.95 -8.49
N ALA A 110 -3.26 -7.16 -8.78
CA ALA A 110 -3.39 -6.03 -9.71
C ALA A 110 -3.56 -6.44 -11.17
N ALA A 111 -2.98 -7.57 -11.58
CA ALA A 111 -3.21 -8.12 -12.91
C ALA A 111 -4.66 -8.63 -13.08
N GLU A 112 -5.23 -9.19 -12.00
CA GLU A 112 -6.59 -9.72 -12.00
C GLU A 112 -7.66 -8.61 -11.86
N ALA A 113 -7.40 -7.57 -11.06
CA ALA A 113 -8.38 -6.53 -10.70
C ALA A 113 -9.16 -5.88 -11.87
N PRO A 114 -8.56 -5.62 -13.05
CA PRO A 114 -9.28 -5.05 -14.19
C PRO A 114 -10.21 -6.04 -14.92
N THR A 115 -9.93 -7.34 -14.81
CA THR A 115 -10.55 -8.39 -15.65
C THR A 115 -11.47 -9.32 -14.87
N ALA A 116 -11.17 -9.56 -13.60
CA ALA A 116 -12.03 -10.32 -12.71
C ALA A 116 -13.19 -9.43 -12.25
N ASN A 117 -14.39 -10.03 -12.15
CA ASN A 117 -15.54 -9.42 -11.48
C ASN A 117 -15.29 -9.41 -9.96
N PHE A 118 -14.27 -8.66 -9.51
CA PHE A 118 -14.06 -8.46 -8.08
C PHE A 118 -15.26 -7.74 -7.51
N ASP A 119 -15.75 -8.25 -6.37
CA ASP A 119 -16.67 -7.48 -5.54
C ASP A 119 -15.92 -6.23 -5.06
N PRO A 120 -16.36 -5.01 -5.45
CA PRO A 120 -15.70 -3.77 -5.03
C PRO A 120 -15.64 -3.63 -3.50
N GLY A 121 -16.52 -4.31 -2.77
CA GLY A 121 -16.53 -4.36 -1.32
C GLY A 121 -15.47 -5.27 -0.70
N LEU A 122 -14.96 -6.27 -1.42
CA LEU A 122 -14.01 -7.27 -0.89
C LEU A 122 -12.55 -6.92 -1.17
N LEU A 123 -12.26 -6.37 -2.35
CA LEU A 123 -10.90 -6.07 -2.78
C LEU A 123 -10.08 -5.23 -1.78
N PRO A 124 -10.64 -4.19 -1.12
CA PRO A 124 -9.90 -3.44 -0.09
C PRO A 124 -9.47 -4.29 1.10
N PHE A 125 -10.27 -5.29 1.49
CA PHE A 125 -9.93 -6.20 2.59
C PHE A 125 -8.87 -7.23 2.19
N GLU A 126 -8.84 -7.65 0.94
CA GLU A 126 -7.79 -8.53 0.40
C GLU A 126 -6.44 -7.81 0.41
N ILE A 127 -6.38 -6.59 -0.13
CA ILE A 127 -5.18 -5.72 -0.07
C ILE A 127 -4.72 -5.59 1.39
N GLY A 128 -5.63 -5.24 2.29
CA GLY A 128 -5.32 -5.10 3.71
C GLY A 128 -4.78 -6.39 4.33
N SER A 129 -5.29 -7.56 3.95
CA SER A 129 -4.86 -8.85 4.49
C SER A 129 -3.46 -9.24 4.01
N LEU A 130 -3.14 -8.98 2.74
CA LEU A 130 -1.79 -9.13 2.20
C LEU A 130 -0.79 -8.23 2.95
N LEU A 131 -1.16 -6.98 3.22
CA LEU A 131 -0.30 -6.04 3.94
C LEU A 131 -0.05 -6.43 5.40
N VAL A 132 -1.04 -7.04 6.07
CA VAL A 132 -0.84 -7.62 7.42
C VAL A 132 0.10 -8.81 7.37
N ALA A 133 0.01 -9.66 6.34
CA ALA A 133 0.90 -10.81 6.19
C ALA A 133 2.38 -10.42 6.00
N ALA A 134 2.64 -9.21 5.49
CA ALA A 134 3.98 -8.65 5.37
C ALA A 134 4.64 -8.24 6.69
N ALA A 135 3.84 -8.08 7.75
CA ALA A 135 4.32 -7.58 9.04
C ALA A 135 5.37 -8.51 9.67
N PRO A 136 6.20 -8.00 10.61
CA PRO A 136 7.00 -8.87 11.47
C PRO A 136 6.09 -9.89 12.17
N ALA A 137 6.55 -11.14 12.30
CA ALA A 137 5.89 -12.05 13.21
C ALA A 137 5.99 -11.45 14.62
N SER A 138 4.88 -11.37 15.36
CA SER A 138 4.95 -11.05 16.78
C SER A 138 5.82 -12.13 17.45
N GLU A 139 6.78 -11.71 18.28
CA GLU A 139 7.48 -12.67 19.13
C GLU A 139 6.42 -13.48 19.90
N PRO A 140 6.49 -14.82 19.87
CA PRO A 140 5.69 -15.60 20.79
C PRO A 140 6.08 -15.14 22.19
N ALA A 141 5.08 -14.76 22.99
CA ALA A 141 5.28 -14.57 24.42
C ALA A 141 5.66 -15.93 25.02
N HIS A 142 6.94 -16.27 24.96
CA HIS A 142 7.52 -17.41 25.67
C HIS A 142 7.73 -16.96 27.11
N GLY A 143 6.71 -17.19 27.93
CA GLY A 143 6.84 -17.39 29.37
C GLY A 143 7.05 -18.87 29.69
#